data_AF-A0A506RUK8-F1
#
_entry.id   AF-A0A506RUK8-F1
#
_cell.length_a   1.000
_cell.length_b   1.000
_cell.length_c   1.000
_cell.angle_alpha   90.00
_cell.angle_beta   90.00
_cell.angle_gamma   90.00
#
_symmetry.space_group_name_H-M   'P 1'
#
loop_
_entity.id
_entity.type
_entity.pdbx_description
1 polymer ?
#
loop_
_entity_poly.entity_id
_entity_poly.type
_entity_poly.pdbx_seq_one_letter_code
_entity_poly.pdbx_strand_id
1 'polypeptide(L)'
;MPKVVANGLGFVGIVCCYLIGDCLVKLTGVPLPGALLGMLLLLGILLLRGRSPGSMGHASQPLLGHMSLLFVPAVVGVMLFWPEVKQNLIGIVLALVATTVISMGLTAWVAQRILSNNYRGSRK
;
A
#
# COMPACT_ATOMS: atom_id res chain seq x y z
N MET A 1 19.57 -25.00 -10.50
CA MET A 1 19.43 -23.54 -10.73
C MET A 1 17.94 -23.23 -10.61
N PRO A 2 17.38 -22.19 -9.95
CA PRO A 2 17.97 -20.89 -9.61
C PRO A 2 17.19 -20.07 -8.51
N LYS A 3 17.42 -20.24 -7.19
CA LYS A 3 16.72 -19.40 -6.18
C LYS A 3 17.04 -17.90 -6.33
N VAL A 4 18.24 -17.59 -6.84
CA VAL A 4 18.71 -16.22 -7.07
C VAL A 4 18.02 -15.56 -8.28
N VAL A 5 17.81 -16.29 -9.38
CA VAL A 5 17.09 -15.75 -10.56
C VAL A 5 15.61 -15.55 -10.25
N ALA A 6 15.01 -16.46 -9.47
CA ALA A 6 13.63 -16.31 -9.02
C ALA A 6 13.44 -15.04 -8.17
N ASN A 7 14.36 -14.70 -7.26
CA ASN A 7 14.29 -13.48 -6.46
C ASN A 7 14.50 -12.21 -7.30
N GLY A 8 15.42 -12.25 -8.27
CA GLY A 8 15.62 -11.14 -9.22
C GLY A 8 14.37 -10.83 -10.04
N LEU A 9 13.66 -11.88 -10.51
CA LEU A 9 12.42 -11.72 -11.26
C LEU A 9 11.29 -11.10 -10.41
N GLY A 10 11.25 -11.40 -9.11
CA GLY A 10 10.30 -10.79 -8.16
C GLY A 10 10.57 -9.30 -7.96
N PHE A 11 11.84 -8.91 -7.80
CA PHE A 11 12.23 -7.51 -7.65
C PHE A 11 11.88 -6.69 -8.90
N VAL A 12 12.20 -7.21 -10.09
CA VAL A 12 11.83 -6.58 -11.36
C VAL A 12 10.31 -6.43 -11.47
N GLY A 13 9.54 -7.45 -11.05
CA GLY A 13 8.08 -7.36 -11.02
C GLY A 13 7.56 -6.22 -10.14
N ILE A 14 8.13 -6.04 -8.94
CA ILE A 14 7.75 -4.97 -8.01
C ILE A 14 8.12 -3.60 -8.59
N VAL A 15 9.34 -3.45 -9.13
CA VAL A 15 9.83 -2.18 -9.71
C VAL A 15 9.06 -1.82 -10.97
N CYS A 16 8.79 -2.76 -11.88
CA CYS A 16 7.95 -2.51 -13.06
C CYS A 16 6.54 -2.06 -12.64
N CYS A 17 5.96 -2.68 -11.63
CA CYS A 17 4.64 -2.28 -11.13
C CYS A 17 4.66 -0.87 -10.53
N TYR A 18 5.72 -0.53 -9.79
CA TYR A 18 5.95 0.83 -9.29
C TYR A 18 6.09 1.84 -10.45
N LEU A 19 6.89 1.53 -11.47
CA LEU A 19 7.11 2.41 -12.63
C LEU A 19 5.82 2.63 -13.44
N ILE A 20 5.01 1.57 -13.63
CA ILE A 20 3.71 1.68 -14.29
C ILE A 20 2.76 2.53 -13.46
N GLY A 21 2.73 2.32 -12.13
CA GLY A 21 1.94 3.12 -11.20
C GLY A 21 2.35 4.60 -11.22
N ASP A 22 3.65 4.90 -11.20
CA ASP A 22 4.20 6.25 -11.28
C ASP A 22 3.88 6.94 -12.63
N CYS A 23 3.99 6.19 -13.73
CA CYS A 23 3.58 6.67 -15.05
C CYS A 23 2.08 6.99 -15.07
N LEU A 24 1.24 6.11 -14.50
CA LEU A 24 -0.19 6.35 -14.38
C LEU A 24 -0.51 7.59 -13.54
N VAL A 25 0.15 7.78 -12.39
CA VAL A 25 -0.01 9.00 -11.57
C VAL A 25 0.30 10.25 -12.40
N LYS A 26 1.42 10.23 -13.12
CA LYS A 26 1.85 11.37 -13.96
C LYS A 26 0.87 11.66 -15.09
N LEU A 27 0.29 10.64 -15.73
CA LEU A 27 -0.73 10.83 -16.77
C LEU A 27 -2.09 11.25 -16.23
N THR A 28 -2.50 10.73 -15.07
CA THR A 28 -3.83 10.97 -14.49
C THR A 28 -3.89 12.19 -13.57
N GLY A 29 -2.74 12.75 -13.18
CA GLY A 29 -2.64 13.93 -12.32
C GLY A 29 -3.15 13.70 -10.89
N VAL A 30 -3.32 12.44 -10.47
CA VAL A 30 -3.90 12.11 -9.16
C VAL A 30 -2.88 12.43 -8.05
N PRO A 31 -3.28 13.08 -6.93
CA PRO A 31 -2.38 13.42 -5.82
C PRO A 31 -2.05 12.20 -4.94
N LEU A 32 -1.64 11.09 -5.56
CA LEU A 32 -1.26 9.85 -4.89
C LEU A 32 0.20 9.51 -5.21
N PRO A 33 1.00 9.04 -4.25
CA PRO A 33 2.33 8.51 -4.54
C PRO A 33 2.25 7.36 -5.55
N GLY A 34 3.13 7.35 -6.55
CA GLY A 34 3.22 6.27 -7.55
C GLY A 34 3.34 4.86 -6.93
N ALA A 35 3.93 4.77 -5.72
CA ALA A 35 4.00 3.54 -4.95
C ALA A 35 2.64 2.95 -4.55
N LEU A 36 1.67 3.80 -4.17
CA LEU A 36 0.32 3.35 -3.80
C LEU A 36 -0.44 2.80 -5.02
N LEU A 37 -0.34 3.47 -6.18
CA LEU A 37 -0.91 2.94 -7.42
C LEU A 37 -0.21 1.67 -7.87
N GLY A 38 1.12 1.60 -7.76
CA GLY A 38 1.87 0.37 -8.04
C GLY A 38 1.42 -0.79 -7.15
N MET A 39 1.16 -0.56 -5.86
CA MET A 39 0.63 -1.58 -4.94
C MET A 39 -0.79 -2.03 -5.34
N LEU A 40 -1.69 -1.09 -5.67
CA LEU A 40 -3.04 -1.40 -6.12
C LEU A 40 -3.05 -2.19 -7.44
N LEU A 41 -2.16 -1.83 -8.37
CA LEU A 41 -2.01 -2.51 -9.64
C LEU A 41 -1.47 -3.94 -9.42
N LEU A 42 -0.47 -4.09 -8.55
CA LEU A 42 0.07 -5.40 -8.17
C LEU A 42 -1.04 -6.26 -7.55
N LEU A 43 -1.83 -5.69 -6.63
CA LEU A 43 -2.98 -6.35 -6.02
C LEU A 43 -4.01 -6.78 -7.07
N GLY A 44 -4.35 -5.92 -8.03
CA GLY A 44 -5.25 -6.25 -9.13
C GLY A 44 -4.74 -7.43 -9.97
N ILE A 45 -3.46 -7.41 -10.34
CA ILE A 45 -2.81 -8.52 -11.06
C ILE A 45 -2.85 -9.82 -10.23
N LEU A 46 -2.59 -9.74 -8.92
CA LEU A 46 -2.63 -10.88 -8.00
C LEU A 46 -4.03 -11.46 -7.85
N LEU A 47 -5.05 -10.62 -7.74
CA LEU A 47 -6.45 -11.04 -7.69
C LEU A 47 -6.87 -11.74 -8.98
N LEU A 48 -6.50 -11.20 -10.15
CA LEU A 48 -6.77 -11.82 -11.45
C LEU A 48 -6.02 -13.15 -11.64
N ARG A 49 -4.79 -13.25 -11.12
CA ARG A 49 -3.96 -14.45 -11.25
C ARG A 49 -4.29 -15.55 -10.23
N GLY A 50 -4.95 -15.22 -9.12
CA GLY A 50 -5.36 -16.18 -8.08
C GLY A 50 -4.20 -16.91 -7.35
N ARG A 51 -2.94 -16.57 -7.66
CA ARG A 51 -1.74 -17.13 -7.00
C ARG A 51 -0.68 -16.06 -6.77
N SER A 52 -0.16 -16.03 -5.55
CA SER A 52 1.01 -15.22 -5.18
C SER A 52 2.29 -15.99 -5.49
N PRO A 53 3.15 -15.50 -6.40
CA PRO A 53 4.47 -16.10 -6.57
C PRO A 53 5.31 -15.80 -5.32
N GLY A 54 5.76 -16.84 -4.61
CA GLY A 54 6.61 -16.72 -3.43
C GLY A 54 7.93 -15.96 -3.65
N SER A 55 8.30 -15.73 -4.92
CA SER A 55 9.41 -14.88 -5.35
C SER A 55 9.20 -13.38 -5.04
N MET A 56 7.96 -12.87 -5.10
CA MET A 56 7.66 -11.47 -4.77
C MET A 56 7.85 -11.20 -3.27
N GLY A 57 7.43 -12.13 -2.41
CA GLY A 57 7.63 -12.02 -0.95
C GLY A 57 9.11 -11.97 -0.59
N HIS A 58 9.92 -12.90 -1.10
CA HIS A 58 11.37 -12.91 -0.86
C HIS A 58 12.09 -11.66 -1.41
N ALA A 59 11.65 -11.12 -2.54
CA ALA A 59 12.22 -9.89 -3.11
C ALA A 59 11.90 -8.64 -2.29
N SER A 60 10.74 -8.61 -1.63
CA SER A 60 10.32 -7.49 -0.76
C SER A 60 10.96 -7.51 0.63
N GLN A 61 11.36 -8.69 1.13
CA GLN A 61 11.93 -8.87 2.47
C GLN A 61 13.07 -7.89 2.84
N PRO A 62 14.09 -7.66 1.99
CA PRO A 62 15.15 -6.70 2.30
C PRO A 62 14.65 -5.25 2.34
N LEU A 63 13.70 -4.86 1.47
CA LEU A 63 13.10 -3.53 1.48
C LEU A 63 12.27 -3.32 2.76
N LEU A 64 11.51 -4.33 3.17
CA LEU A 64 10.74 -4.32 4.42
C LEU A 64 11.66 -4.22 5.64
N GLY A 65 12.77 -4.97 5.65
CA GLY A 65 13.77 -4.93 6.73
C GLY A 65 14.44 -3.56 6.90
N HIS A 66 14.52 -2.77 5.82
CA HIS A 66 15.08 -1.42 5.83
C HIS A 66 14.02 -0.30 5.69
N MET A 67 12.74 -0.58 5.95
CA MET A 67 11.68 0.43 5.82
C MET A 67 11.92 1.68 6.66
N SER A 68 12.57 1.56 7.83
CA SER A 68 12.97 2.72 8.63
C SER A 68 13.80 3.73 7.81
N LEU A 69 14.71 3.25 6.95
CA LEU A 69 15.52 4.11 6.07
C LEU A 69 14.66 4.79 4.99
N LEU A 70 13.63 4.11 4.48
CA LEU A 70 12.72 4.65 3.46
C LEU A 70 11.74 5.69 4.04
N PHE A 71 11.42 5.60 5.33
CA PHE A 71 10.57 6.58 6.01
C PHE A 71 11.29 7.88 6.34
N VAL A 72 12.62 7.87 6.56
CA VAL A 72 13.37 9.09 6.88
C VAL A 72 13.21 10.18 5.80
N PRO A 73 13.45 9.91 4.49
CA PRO A 73 13.24 10.91 3.45
C PRO A 73 11.80 11.44 3.39
N ALA A 74 10.81 10.56 3.58
CA ALA A 74 9.40 10.93 3.55
C ALA A 74 9.05 11.89 4.71
N VAL A 75 9.51 11.59 5.92
CA VAL A 75 9.27 12.41 7.12
C VAL A 75 10.00 13.76 7.02
N VAL A 76 11.26 13.77 6.58
CA VAL A 76 12.04 15.00 6.41
C VAL A 76 11.42 15.92 5.35
N GLY A 77 10.84 15.36 4.29
CA GLY A 77 10.09 16.13 3.29
C GLY A 77 8.90 16.90 3.88
N VAL A 78 8.18 16.32 4.84
CA VAL A 78 7.08 17.00 5.54
C VAL A 78 7.59 18.11 6.46
N MET A 79 8.78 17.95 7.06
CA MET A 79 9.39 18.99 7.90
C MET A 79 9.69 20.30 7.15
N LEU A 80 9.80 20.29 5.82
CA LEU A 80 9.92 21.52 5.02
C LEU A 80 8.69 22.45 5.17
N PHE A 81 7.52 21.88 5.49
CA PHE A 81 6.26 22.61 5.69
C PHE A 81 5.94 22.83 7.17
N TRP A 82 6.93 22.70 8.06
CA TRP A 82 6.76 22.84 9.52
C TRP A 82 6.03 24.11 9.98
N PRO A 83 6.25 25.31 9.38
CA PRO A 83 5.52 26.52 9.76
C PRO A 83 4.00 26.40 9.53
N GLU A 84 3.59 25.84 8.40
CA GLU A 84 2.18 25.64 8.02
C GLU A 84 1.51 24.57 8.89
N VAL A 85 2.26 23.49 9.18
CA VAL A 85 1.80 22.42 10.08
C VAL A 85 1.49 23.00 11.46
N LYS A 86 2.36 23.84 12.02
CA LYS A 86 2.15 24.45 13.35
C LYS A 86 0.86 25.27 13.45
N GLN A 87 0.53 26.02 12.41
CA GLN A 87 -0.69 26.84 12.40
C GLN A 87 -1.96 25.99 12.33
N ASN A 88 -1.90 24.82 11.69
CA ASN A 88 -3.05 23.94 11.44
C ASN A 88 -2.98 22.60 12.20
N LEU A 89 -2.18 22.52 13.27
CA LEU A 89 -1.96 21.29 14.05
C LEU A 89 -3.27 20.62 14.48
N ILE A 90 -4.23 21.42 14.97
CA ILE A 90 -5.54 20.93 15.43
C ILE A 90 -6.33 20.33 14.25
N GLY A 91 -6.35 21.00 13.10
CA GLY A 91 -7.03 20.51 11.90
C GLY A 91 -6.42 19.21 11.37
N ILE A 92 -5.09 19.12 11.36
CA ILE A 92 -4.37 17.91 10.92
C ILE A 92 -4.66 16.73 11.85
N VAL A 93 -4.55 16.93 13.18
CA VAL A 93 -4.82 15.87 14.15
C VAL A 93 -6.28 15.41 14.04
N LEU A 94 -7.22 16.34 13.93
CA LEU A 94 -8.64 16.00 13.81
C LEU A 94 -8.93 15.25 12.51
N ALA A 95 -8.37 15.69 11.37
CA ALA A 95 -8.48 14.98 10.10
C ALA A 95 -7.88 13.58 10.17
N LEU A 96 -6.73 13.41 10.83
CA LEU A 96 -6.05 12.12 10.94
C LEU A 96 -6.81 11.14 11.83
N VAL A 97 -7.32 11.60 12.98
CA VAL A 97 -8.15 10.78 13.87
C VAL A 97 -9.48 10.44 13.19
N ALA A 98 -10.16 11.42 12.59
CA ALA A 98 -11.43 11.20 11.91
C ALA A 98 -11.28 10.19 10.76
N THR A 99 -10.30 10.37 9.88
CA THR A 99 -10.06 9.44 8.76
C THR A 99 -9.66 8.05 9.23
N THR A 100 -8.86 7.94 10.29
CA THR A 100 -8.50 6.63 10.87
C THR A 100 -9.72 5.90 11.42
N VAL A 101 -10.55 6.57 12.21
CA VAL A 101 -11.78 5.99 12.78
C VAL A 101 -12.75 5.59 11.67
N ILE A 102 -12.95 6.47 10.68
CA ILE A 102 -13.82 6.19 9.53
C ILE A 102 -13.28 5.01 8.71
N SER A 103 -11.98 4.97 8.41
CA SER A 103 -11.36 3.90 7.63
C SER A 103 -11.44 2.55 8.36
N MET A 104 -11.14 2.51 9.66
CA MET A 104 -11.28 1.30 10.46
C MET A 104 -12.74 0.85 10.57
N GLY A 105 -13.66 1.77 10.81
CA GLY A 105 -15.10 1.47 10.88
C GLY A 105 -15.65 0.93 9.56
N LEU A 106 -15.28 1.56 8.43
CA LEU A 106 -15.66 1.11 7.10
C LEU A 106 -15.09 -0.28 6.79
N THR A 107 -13.81 -0.50 7.09
CA THR A 107 -13.16 -1.81 6.91
C THR A 107 -13.84 -2.88 7.76
N ALA A 108 -14.13 -2.60 9.03
CA ALA A 108 -14.84 -3.51 9.92
C ALA A 108 -16.25 -3.83 9.41
N TRP A 109 -16.99 -2.82 8.93
CA TRP A 109 -18.34 -3.01 8.39
C TRP A 109 -18.33 -3.86 7.11
N VAL A 110 -17.40 -3.59 6.18
CA VAL A 110 -17.24 -4.40 4.97
C VAL A 110 -16.86 -5.84 5.33
N ALA A 111 -15.91 -6.02 6.24
CA ALA A 111 -15.50 -7.35 6.71
C ALA A 111 -16.66 -8.10 7.37
N GLN A 112 -17.43 -7.44 8.24
CA GLN A 112 -18.62 -8.03 8.87
C GLN A 112 -19.69 -8.41 7.84
N ARG A 113 -19.89 -7.61 6.80
CA ARG A 113 -20.87 -7.92 5.74
C ARG A 113 -20.47 -9.13 4.91
N ILE A 114 -19.18 -9.24 4.55
CA ILE A 114 -18.63 -10.40 3.85
C ILE A 114 -18.68 -11.65 4.74
N LEU A 115 -18.34 -11.52 6.03
CA LEU A 115 -18.28 -12.64 6.96
C LEU A 115 -19.67 -13.09 7.43
N SER A 116 -20.60 -12.18 7.65
CA SER A 116 -22.02 -12.45 7.93
C SER A 116 -22.67 -13.26 6.80
N ASN A 117 -22.29 -12.98 5.55
CA ASN A 117 -22.75 -13.75 4.40
C ASN A 117 -22.21 -15.21 4.42
N ASN A 118 -20.99 -15.43 4.92
CA ASN A 118 -20.36 -16.76 4.98
C ASN A 118 -20.78 -17.60 6.19
N TYR A 119 -21.10 -16.99 7.35
CA TYR A 119 -21.58 -17.74 8.53
C TYR A 119 -23.00 -18.31 8.39
N ARG A 120 -23.80 -17.85 7.42
CA ARG A 120 -25.13 -18.42 7.12
C ARG A 120 -25.09 -19.73 6.33
N GLY A 121 -23.91 -20.13 5.83
CA GLY A 121 -23.71 -21.37 5.07
C GLY A 121 -23.15 -22.56 5.88
N SER A 122 -22.66 -22.34 7.10
CA SER A 122 -22.03 -23.39 7.93
C SER A 122 -22.94 -23.93 9.04
N ARG A 123 -24.26 -23.87 8.85
CA ARG A 123 -25.28 -24.43 9.76
C ARG A 123 -26.36 -25.22 9.00
N LYS A 124 -25.95 -25.95 7.96
CA LYS A 124 -26.72 -27.06 7.39
C LYS A 124 -25.84 -28.30 7.34
#